data_AF-A0A6A4GSN1-F1
#
_entry.id   AF-A0A6A4GSN1-F1
#
_cell.length_a   1.000
_cell.length_b   1.000
_cell.length_c   1.000
_cell.angle_alpha   90.00
_cell.angle_beta   90.00
_cell.angle_gamma   90.00
#
_symmetry.space_group_name_H-M   'P 1'
#
loop_
_entity.id
_entity.type
_entity.pdbx_description
1 polymer ?
#
loop_
_entity_poly.entity_id
_entity_poly.type
_entity_poly.pdbx_seq_one_letter_code
_entity_poly.pdbx_strand_id
1 'polypeptide(L)'
;MTVWDVIGTGFDGDFVPKGKKSVSSRIGMQVSSSLNREGRGGCEGSMEGQDGWKEEESWRVARVWEVLEALGPEAWKRANANESSITAPSPALSPSSSLTHQFAQTSFPSLPLPQQRIVLLMRALVGRPLLILLDEVWSGMDETMVRVAREYLRGDFLAAGGAGVGPDQAVVVITHWEEEVPWNRDEDAGVFRKFRLSGGRGWVEE
;
A
#
# COMPACT_ATOMS: atom_id res chain seq x y z
N MET A 1 -13.84 13.38 5.07
CA MET A 1 -13.09 12.15 4.80
C MET A 1 -11.62 12.48 4.96
N THR A 2 -11.00 11.96 6.02
CA THR A 2 -9.59 12.15 6.32
C THR A 2 -8.73 11.20 5.47
N VAL A 3 -7.41 11.41 5.44
CA VAL A 3 -6.47 10.45 4.83
C VAL A 3 -6.65 9.06 5.42
N TRP A 4 -6.76 8.96 6.74
CA TRP A 4 -7.03 7.70 7.44
C TRP A 4 -8.29 7.01 6.90
N ASP A 5 -9.38 7.75 6.75
CA ASP A 5 -10.64 7.20 6.23
C ASP A 5 -10.46 6.66 4.80
N VAL A 6 -9.79 7.42 3.92
CA VAL A 6 -9.57 7.02 2.52
C VAL A 6 -8.77 5.72 2.46
N ILE A 7 -7.67 5.63 3.19
CA ILE A 7 -6.85 4.41 3.23
C ILE A 7 -7.70 3.26 3.79
N GLY A 8 -8.44 3.47 4.88
CA GLY A 8 -9.31 2.44 5.49
C GLY A 8 -10.32 1.82 4.52
N THR A 9 -10.83 2.59 3.54
CA THR A 9 -11.73 2.02 2.50
C THR A 9 -11.04 1.03 1.54
N GLY A 10 -9.72 0.88 1.63
CA GLY A 10 -8.94 -0.10 0.87
C GLY A 10 -9.04 -1.53 1.41
N PHE A 11 -9.59 -1.72 2.62
CA PHE A 11 -10.05 -3.03 3.07
C PHE A 11 -11.42 -3.31 2.44
N ASP A 12 -11.65 -4.51 1.91
CA ASP A 12 -12.86 -4.97 1.22
C ASP A 12 -14.15 -4.32 1.75
N GLY A 13 -14.60 -3.21 1.13
CA GLY A 13 -15.90 -2.52 1.26
C GLY A 13 -16.45 -2.15 2.65
N ASP A 14 -15.88 -2.68 3.74
CA ASP A 14 -16.57 -2.85 5.01
C ASP A 14 -15.93 -2.08 6.16
N PHE A 15 -14.73 -1.53 5.97
CA PHE A 15 -14.08 -0.81 7.05
C PHE A 15 -14.34 0.70 6.97
N VAL A 16 -15.29 1.18 7.78
CA VAL A 16 -15.40 2.59 8.17
C VAL A 16 -15.17 2.63 9.69
N PRO A 17 -14.10 3.29 10.17
CA PRO A 17 -13.87 3.45 11.60
C PRO A 17 -15.10 4.13 12.22
N LYS A 18 -15.68 3.54 13.24
CA LYS A 18 -16.86 4.10 13.91
C LYS A 18 -16.48 5.44 14.55
N GLY A 19 -16.86 6.54 13.91
CA GLY A 19 -16.92 7.84 14.57
C GLY A 19 -17.85 7.75 15.78
N LYS A 20 -17.44 8.32 16.91
CA LYS A 20 -18.27 8.40 18.12
C LYS A 20 -19.61 9.07 17.76
N LYS A 21 -20.66 8.24 17.63
CA LYS A 21 -22.07 8.57 17.29
C LYS A 21 -22.36 8.82 15.80
N SER A 22 -22.76 7.78 15.06
CA SER A 22 -24.11 7.65 14.46
C SER A 22 -24.16 6.50 13.43
N VAL A 23 -25.38 6.03 13.22
CA VAL A 23 -25.84 4.76 12.64
C VAL A 23 -25.34 4.50 11.21
N SER A 24 -24.71 3.35 10.98
CA SER A 24 -24.77 2.66 9.67
C SER A 24 -25.38 1.28 9.89
N SER A 25 -26.67 1.18 9.60
CA SER A 25 -27.37 -0.09 9.46
C SER A 25 -27.00 -0.65 8.10
N ARG A 26 -26.01 -1.54 8.05
CA ARG A 26 -25.71 -2.29 6.82
C ARG A 26 -26.70 -3.45 6.72
N ILE A 27 -27.66 -3.34 5.80
CA ILE A 27 -28.33 -4.51 5.21
C ILE A 27 -27.21 -5.31 4.53
N GLY A 28 -26.97 -6.52 5.01
CA GLY A 28 -25.99 -7.42 4.44
C GLY A 28 -26.44 -7.88 3.06
N MET A 29 -25.71 -7.49 2.03
CA MET A 29 -25.71 -8.21 0.76
C MET A 29 -24.61 -9.26 0.87
N GLN A 30 -25.01 -10.49 1.21
CA GLN A 30 -24.12 -11.65 1.17
C GLN A 30 -23.66 -11.84 -0.28
N VAL A 31 -22.45 -11.38 -0.59
CA VAL A 31 -21.71 -11.88 -1.74
C VAL A 31 -20.66 -12.81 -1.16
N SER A 32 -21.01 -14.10 -1.11
CA SER A 32 -20.09 -15.18 -0.84
C SER A 32 -19.10 -15.28 -2.01
N SER A 33 -18.06 -14.47 -2.02
CA SER A 33 -16.93 -14.69 -2.92
C SER A 33 -16.03 -15.75 -2.30
N SER A 34 -16.39 -17.01 -2.56
CA SER A 34 -15.61 -18.22 -2.26
C SER A 34 -14.34 -18.27 -3.14
N LEU A 35 -13.43 -17.33 -2.94
CA LEU A 35 -12.06 -17.40 -3.44
C LEU A 35 -11.19 -17.73 -2.24
N ASN A 36 -10.77 -18.99 -2.16
CA ASN A 36 -9.87 -19.54 -1.14
C ASN A 36 -8.70 -18.57 -0.88
N ARG A 37 -8.62 -18.10 0.35
CA ARG A 37 -7.56 -17.21 0.84
C ARG A 37 -6.42 -18.07 1.42
N GLU A 38 -5.81 -18.91 0.60
CA GLU A 38 -4.57 -19.61 0.96
C GLU A 38 -3.38 -18.67 0.71
N GLY A 39 -3.08 -17.82 1.69
CA GLY A 39 -1.94 -16.89 1.60
C GLY A 39 -1.51 -16.20 2.91
N ARG A 40 -2.31 -16.28 3.98
CA ARG A 40 -1.88 -15.85 5.33
C ARG A 40 -2.37 -16.86 6.34
N GLY A 41 -1.47 -17.29 7.23
CA GLY A 41 -1.72 -18.25 8.31
C GLY A 41 -2.76 -17.80 9.32
N GLY A 42 -4.03 -17.81 8.92
CA GLY A 42 -5.17 -17.90 9.80
C GLY A 42 -5.75 -19.29 9.62
N CYS A 43 -5.79 -20.09 10.69
CA CYS A 43 -6.50 -21.35 10.70
C CYS A 43 -7.97 -21.09 10.33
N GLU A 44 -8.44 -21.65 9.22
CA GLU A 44 -9.86 -21.70 8.88
C GLU A 44 -10.57 -22.66 9.85
N GLY A 45 -10.84 -22.17 11.04
CA GLY A 45 -11.74 -22.77 12.01
C GLY A 45 -12.74 -21.71 12.41
N SER A 46 -14.02 -21.99 12.21
CA SER A 46 -15.15 -21.17 12.66
C SER A 46 -14.94 -20.73 14.12
N MET A 47 -14.51 -19.49 14.31
CA MET A 47 -14.34 -18.87 15.62
C MET A 47 -15.13 -17.56 15.62
N GLU A 48 -16.45 -17.70 15.66
CA GLU A 48 -17.36 -16.61 16.02
C GLU A 48 -17.17 -16.30 17.51
N GLY A 49 -16.15 -15.51 17.81
CA GLY A 49 -15.90 -14.90 19.12
C GLY A 49 -15.63 -13.41 18.95
N GLN A 50 -16.04 -12.59 19.92
CA GLN A 50 -15.71 -11.16 19.98
C GLN A 50 -14.21 -10.87 19.89
N ASP A 51 -13.36 -11.85 20.16
CA ASP A 51 -11.91 -11.72 20.15
C ASP A 51 -11.31 -11.76 18.73
N GLY A 52 -11.86 -12.57 17.81
CA GLY A 52 -11.41 -12.59 16.41
C GLY A 52 -11.66 -11.26 15.69
N TRP A 53 -12.78 -10.59 16.02
CA TRP A 53 -13.08 -9.24 15.49
C TRP A 53 -12.09 -8.18 15.98
N LYS A 54 -11.62 -8.29 17.23
CA LYS A 54 -10.62 -7.36 17.80
C LYS A 54 -9.24 -7.58 17.21
N GLU A 55 -8.87 -8.83 16.96
CA GLU A 55 -7.60 -9.17 16.30
C GLU A 55 -7.57 -8.62 14.86
N GLU A 56 -8.66 -8.82 14.11
CA GLU A 56 -8.77 -8.29 12.75
C GLU A 56 -8.75 -6.76 12.72
N GLU A 57 -9.50 -6.09 13.60
CA GLU A 57 -9.48 -4.64 13.73
C GLU A 57 -8.07 -4.13 14.08
N SER A 58 -7.40 -4.78 15.03
CA SER A 58 -6.03 -4.42 15.44
C SER A 58 -5.04 -4.57 14.28
N TRP A 59 -5.17 -5.64 13.50
CA TRP A 59 -4.35 -5.85 12.31
C TRP A 59 -4.61 -4.78 11.24
N ARG A 60 -5.88 -4.44 10.96
CA ARG A 60 -6.24 -3.39 9.99
C ARG A 60 -5.67 -2.04 10.42
N VAL A 61 -5.82 -1.68 11.70
CA VAL A 61 -5.26 -0.45 12.26
C VAL A 61 -3.74 -0.43 12.14
N ALA A 62 -3.06 -1.51 12.53
CA ALA A 62 -1.61 -1.63 12.41
C ALA A 62 -1.15 -1.51 10.95
N ARG A 63 -1.90 -2.11 10.02
CA ARG A 63 -1.61 -2.08 8.58
C ARG A 63 -1.77 -0.68 7.97
N VAL A 64 -2.77 0.10 8.39
CA VAL A 64 -2.90 1.50 7.96
C VAL A 64 -1.72 2.33 8.44
N TRP A 65 -1.29 2.15 9.70
CA TRP A 65 -0.10 2.83 10.22
C TRP A 65 1.17 2.43 9.48
N GLU A 66 1.38 1.14 9.21
CA GLU A 66 2.52 0.64 8.45
C GLU A 66 2.63 1.35 7.09
N VAL A 67 1.52 1.41 6.35
CA VAL A 67 1.46 2.05 5.03
C VAL A 67 1.68 3.57 5.13
N LEU A 68 1.12 4.23 6.16
CA LEU A 68 1.33 5.65 6.40
C LEU A 68 2.79 5.99 6.77
N GLU A 69 3.43 5.18 7.60
CA GLU A 69 4.82 5.37 8.00
C GLU A 69 5.79 5.12 6.84
N ALA A 70 5.45 4.16 5.98
CA ALA A 70 6.28 3.78 4.84
C ALA A 70 6.13 4.73 3.64
N LEU A 71 4.93 5.23 3.36
CA LEU A 71 4.65 6.04 2.16
C LEU A 71 4.33 7.50 2.47
N GLY A 72 4.28 7.90 3.74
CA GLY A 72 3.88 9.24 4.15
C GLY A 72 5.02 10.27 4.22
N PRO A 73 4.71 11.48 4.72
CA PRO A 73 5.65 12.62 4.74
C PRO A 73 7.00 12.36 5.41
N GLU A 74 7.05 11.53 6.45
CA GLU A 74 8.30 11.16 7.11
C GLU A 74 9.21 10.32 6.21
N ALA A 75 8.64 9.42 5.41
CA ALA A 75 9.41 8.63 4.47
C ALA A 75 10.04 9.52 3.41
N TRP A 76 9.30 10.49 2.88
CA TRP A 76 9.83 11.47 1.92
C TRP A 76 10.93 12.34 2.54
N LYS A 77 10.73 12.79 3.79
CA LYS A 77 11.74 13.57 4.52
C LYS A 77 13.03 12.79 4.75
N ARG A 78 12.92 11.52 5.15
CA ARG A 78 14.05 10.60 5.32
C ARG A 78 14.78 10.37 3.99
N ALA A 79 14.02 10.13 2.94
CA ALA A 79 14.52 9.92 1.59
C ALA A 79 15.35 11.13 1.10
N ASN A 80 14.87 12.36 1.33
CA ASN A 80 15.58 13.60 1.01
C ASN A 80 16.82 13.84 1.87
N ALA A 81 16.76 13.48 3.17
CA ALA A 81 17.90 13.63 4.07
C ALA A 81 19.07 12.72 3.66
N ASN A 82 18.78 11.48 3.27
CA ASN A 82 19.79 10.52 2.84
C ASN A 82 20.51 10.96 1.55
N GLU A 83 19.83 11.70 0.67
CA GLU A 83 20.42 12.25 -0.56
C GLU A 83 21.45 13.35 -0.28
N SER A 84 21.30 14.04 0.85
CA SER A 84 22.20 15.12 1.26
C SER A 84 23.41 14.64 2.09
N SER A 85 23.49 13.35 2.46
CA SER A 85 24.53 12.83 3.35
C SER A 85 25.17 11.53 2.82
N ILE A 86 26.44 11.60 2.40
CA ILE A 86 27.28 10.44 2.02
C ILE A 86 27.70 9.58 3.24
N THR A 87 27.06 9.68 4.40
CA THR A 87 27.49 8.94 5.60
C THR A 87 26.35 8.34 6.43
N ALA A 88 26.31 7.00 6.35
CA ALA A 88 25.73 5.99 7.25
C ALA A 88 24.20 5.97 7.49
N PRO A 89 23.54 4.81 7.30
CA PRO A 89 22.14 4.62 7.67
C PRO A 89 22.03 4.50 9.20
N SER A 90 21.25 5.37 9.84
CA SER A 90 20.78 5.13 11.22
C SER A 90 19.42 4.44 11.18
N PRO A 91 19.30 3.18 11.66
CA PRO A 91 18.05 2.48 11.78
C PRO A 91 17.45 2.84 13.15
N ALA A 92 16.61 3.85 13.19
CA ALA A 92 15.78 4.09 14.37
C ALA A 92 14.36 4.41 13.93
N LEU A 93 13.54 3.36 13.77
CA LEU A 93 12.09 3.48 13.81
C LEU A 93 11.72 4.09 15.17
N SER A 94 11.52 5.41 15.19
CA SER A 94 10.80 6.05 16.29
C SER A 94 9.31 5.80 16.07
N PRO A 95 8.54 5.49 17.14
CA PRO A 95 7.12 5.19 17.04
C PRO A 95 6.41 6.40 16.44
N SER A 96 5.68 6.19 15.33
CA SER A 96 4.76 7.13 14.66
C SER A 96 4.99 8.60 15.01
N SER A 97 5.79 9.30 14.20
CA SER A 97 6.05 10.72 14.45
C SER A 97 4.75 11.53 14.48
N SER A 98 4.79 12.68 15.15
CA SER A 98 3.65 13.62 15.19
C SER A 98 3.19 14.03 13.78
N LEU A 99 4.09 14.04 12.79
CA LEU A 99 3.79 14.39 11.41
C LEU A 99 2.92 13.32 10.72
N THR A 100 3.23 12.03 10.91
CA THR A 100 2.42 10.93 10.35
C THR A 100 1.00 10.94 10.92
N HIS A 101 0.86 11.17 12.24
CA HIS A 101 -0.44 11.33 12.89
C HIS A 101 -1.22 12.53 12.34
N GLN A 102 -0.55 13.68 12.16
CA GLN A 102 -1.18 14.87 11.59
C GLN A 102 -1.64 14.63 10.14
N PHE A 103 -0.81 13.98 9.33
CA PHE A 103 -1.15 13.64 7.94
C PHE A 103 -2.37 12.72 7.89
N ALA A 104 -2.44 11.70 8.75
CA ALA A 104 -3.58 10.78 8.84
C ALA A 104 -4.91 11.51 9.13
N GLN A 105 -4.89 12.55 9.96
CA GLN A 105 -6.06 13.36 10.32
C GLN A 105 -6.39 14.47 9.31
N THR A 106 -5.53 14.71 8.33
CA THR A 106 -5.72 15.78 7.32
C THR A 106 -6.87 15.43 6.38
N SER A 107 -7.59 16.44 5.91
CA SER A 107 -8.68 16.27 4.93
C SER A 107 -8.11 15.88 3.57
N PHE A 108 -8.51 14.72 3.03
CA PHE A 108 -7.97 14.22 1.75
C PHE A 108 -8.14 15.20 0.57
N PRO A 109 -9.32 15.82 0.34
CA PRO A 109 -9.50 16.78 -0.75
C PRO A 109 -8.65 18.06 -0.63
N SER A 110 -8.12 18.35 0.57
CA SER A 110 -7.27 19.53 0.80
C SER A 110 -5.79 19.29 0.47
N LEU A 111 -5.40 18.04 0.24
CA LEU A 111 -4.02 17.69 -0.09
C LEU A 111 -3.66 18.16 -1.51
N PRO A 112 -2.40 18.53 -1.77
CA PRO A 112 -1.87 18.67 -3.13
C PRO A 112 -2.06 17.38 -3.96
N LEU A 113 -2.23 17.51 -5.28
CA LEU A 113 -2.45 16.38 -6.19
C LEU A 113 -1.41 15.24 -6.04
N PRO A 114 -0.09 15.49 -5.94
CA PRO A 114 0.90 14.43 -5.70
C PRO A 114 0.60 13.60 -4.44
N GLN A 115 0.22 14.28 -3.35
CA GLN A 115 -0.07 13.62 -2.08
C GLN A 115 -1.39 12.86 -2.12
N GLN A 116 -2.39 13.37 -2.85
CA GLN A 116 -3.64 12.62 -3.08
C GLN A 116 -3.38 11.30 -3.81
N ARG A 117 -2.51 11.31 -4.84
CA ARG A 117 -2.13 10.09 -5.57
C ARG A 117 -1.43 9.06 -4.68
N ILE A 118 -0.51 9.49 -3.82
CA ILE A 118 0.11 8.60 -2.83
C ILE A 118 -0.94 8.00 -1.89
N VAL A 119 -1.92 8.78 -1.41
CA VAL A 119 -2.98 8.25 -0.54
C VAL A 119 -3.85 7.21 -1.28
N LEU A 120 -4.09 7.39 -2.59
CA LEU A 120 -4.79 6.38 -3.39
C LEU A 120 -3.95 5.11 -3.61
N LEU A 121 -2.63 5.24 -3.78
CA LEU A 121 -1.72 4.10 -3.79
C LEU A 121 -1.73 3.37 -2.44
N MET A 122 -1.64 4.09 -1.32
CA MET A 122 -1.77 3.54 0.03
C MET A 122 -3.07 2.73 0.18
N ARG A 123 -4.19 3.28 -0.29
CA ARG A 123 -5.49 2.62 -0.30
C ARG A 123 -5.47 1.32 -1.12
N ALA A 124 -4.79 1.27 -2.26
CA ALA A 124 -4.68 0.04 -3.07
C ALA A 124 -3.83 -1.05 -2.38
N LEU A 125 -2.84 -0.65 -1.58
CA LEU A 125 -1.88 -1.56 -0.95
C LEU A 125 -2.30 -2.04 0.44
N VAL A 126 -3.13 -1.29 1.14
CA VAL A 126 -3.44 -1.55 2.56
C VAL A 126 -4.11 -2.91 2.77
N GLY A 127 -5.03 -3.31 1.88
CA GLY A 127 -5.76 -4.57 1.97
C GLY A 127 -4.91 -5.81 1.67
N ARG A 128 -3.69 -5.64 1.17
CA ARG A 128 -2.81 -6.71 0.66
C ARG A 128 -3.56 -7.66 -0.31
N PRO A 129 -4.17 -7.13 -1.40
CA PRO A 129 -4.88 -7.96 -2.37
C PRO A 129 -3.91 -8.86 -3.15
N LEU A 130 -4.38 -10.04 -3.58
CA LEU A 130 -3.56 -11.01 -4.33
C LEU A 130 -3.07 -10.47 -5.68
N LEU A 131 -3.82 -9.53 -6.28
CA LEU A 131 -3.47 -8.87 -7.53
C LEU A 131 -3.63 -7.36 -7.37
N ILE A 132 -2.58 -6.61 -7.66
CA ILE A 132 -2.54 -5.15 -7.65
C ILE A 132 -2.35 -4.68 -9.10
N LEU A 133 -3.22 -3.78 -9.55
CA LEU A 133 -3.11 -3.12 -10.86
C LEU A 133 -2.75 -1.65 -10.64
N LEU A 134 -1.61 -1.22 -11.17
CA LEU A 134 -1.11 0.14 -11.07
C LEU A 134 -1.10 0.77 -12.46
N ASP A 135 -2.10 1.59 -12.75
CA ASP A 135 -2.26 2.27 -14.05
C ASP A 135 -1.77 3.71 -13.99
N GLU A 136 -0.68 4.01 -14.69
CA GLU A 136 -0.05 5.34 -14.77
C GLU A 136 0.13 5.99 -13.39
N VAL A 137 0.46 5.15 -12.40
CA VAL A 137 0.35 5.49 -10.97
C VAL A 137 1.31 6.61 -10.58
N TRP A 138 2.46 6.72 -11.25
CA TRP A 138 3.54 7.69 -10.98
C TRP A 138 3.26 9.09 -11.50
N SER A 139 2.34 9.22 -12.47
CA SER A 139 2.08 10.48 -13.16
C SER A 139 1.79 11.61 -12.15
N GLY A 140 2.44 12.76 -12.32
CA GLY A 140 2.21 13.94 -11.47
C GLY A 140 2.58 13.78 -9.98
N MET A 141 3.36 12.76 -9.61
CA MET A 141 4.01 12.67 -8.31
C MET A 141 5.43 13.23 -8.35
N ASP A 142 5.94 13.63 -7.18
CA ASP A 142 7.32 14.07 -7.02
C ASP A 142 8.28 12.86 -7.09
N GLU A 143 9.50 13.07 -7.60
CA GLU A 143 10.52 12.03 -7.76
C GLU A 143 10.83 11.31 -6.44
N THR A 144 10.86 12.05 -5.32
CA THR A 144 11.06 11.49 -3.98
C THR A 144 9.94 10.53 -3.61
N MET A 145 8.69 10.92 -3.90
CA MET A 145 7.52 10.11 -3.60
C MET A 145 7.49 8.84 -4.43
N VAL A 146 7.82 8.95 -5.73
CA VAL A 146 7.94 7.80 -6.64
C VAL A 146 9.01 6.85 -6.15
N ARG A 147 10.20 7.34 -5.79
CA ARG A 147 11.29 6.52 -5.26
C ARG A 147 10.89 5.77 -3.98
N VAL A 148 10.35 6.48 -2.99
CA VAL A 148 9.86 5.87 -1.74
C VAL A 148 8.79 4.80 -2.00
N ALA A 149 7.87 5.08 -2.93
CA ALA A 149 6.84 4.11 -3.31
C ALA A 149 7.42 2.85 -3.98
N ARG A 150 8.40 3.00 -4.87
CA ARG A 150 9.08 1.88 -5.52
C ARG A 150 9.85 1.03 -4.52
N GLU A 151 10.62 1.66 -3.64
CA GLU A 151 11.36 1.00 -2.55
C GLU A 151 10.40 0.21 -1.63
N TYR A 152 9.24 0.79 -1.31
CA TYR A 152 8.21 0.09 -0.52
C TYR A 152 7.65 -1.14 -1.24
N LEU A 153 7.34 -1.03 -2.54
CA LEU A 153 6.84 -2.13 -3.36
C LEU A 153 7.85 -3.28 -3.47
N ARG A 154 9.15 -2.97 -3.63
CA ARG A 154 10.23 -3.96 -3.65
C ARG A 154 10.46 -4.62 -2.29
N GLY A 155 10.17 -3.90 -1.20
CA GLY A 155 10.39 -4.38 0.17
C GLY A 155 11.77 -4.04 0.74
N ASP A 156 12.54 -3.18 0.07
CA ASP A 156 13.95 -2.89 0.38
C ASP A 156 14.17 -2.30 1.80
N PHE A 157 13.15 -1.64 2.35
CA PHE A 157 13.23 -0.93 3.64
C PHE A 157 12.73 -1.72 4.85
N LEU A 158 12.12 -2.88 4.65
CA LEU A 158 11.39 -3.56 5.72
C LEU A 158 12.28 -4.64 6.35
N ALA A 159 13.04 -4.22 7.36
CA ALA A 159 14.02 -4.99 8.13
C ALA A 159 13.50 -6.31 8.78
N ALA A 160 12.21 -6.60 8.67
CA ALA A 160 11.56 -7.78 9.24
C ALA A 160 10.89 -8.69 8.19
N GLY A 161 11.33 -8.63 6.92
CA GLY A 161 10.82 -9.52 5.87
C GLY A 161 9.35 -9.27 5.47
N GLY A 162 8.74 -8.19 5.95
CA GLY A 162 7.46 -7.75 5.43
C GLY A 162 7.74 -6.98 4.15
N ALA A 163 7.55 -7.53 2.96
CA ALA A 163 7.59 -6.71 1.76
C ALA A 163 6.28 -5.90 1.64
N GLY A 164 6.32 -4.72 1.02
CA GLY A 164 5.09 -3.96 0.71
C GLY A 164 4.14 -4.78 -0.16
N VAL A 165 4.71 -5.64 -1.01
CA VAL A 165 4.07 -6.69 -1.80
C VAL A 165 4.61 -8.05 -1.34
N GLY A 166 3.76 -8.91 -0.80
CA GLY A 166 4.16 -10.25 -0.34
C GLY A 166 4.51 -11.21 -1.49
N PRO A 167 5.17 -12.35 -1.19
CA PRO A 167 5.51 -13.38 -2.19
C PRO A 167 4.28 -14.04 -2.83
N ASP A 168 3.12 -13.90 -2.19
CA ASP A 168 1.78 -14.37 -2.57
C ASP A 168 0.98 -13.34 -3.37
N GLN A 169 1.54 -12.16 -3.65
CA GLN A 169 0.88 -11.08 -4.38
C GLN A 169 1.54 -10.87 -5.76
N ALA A 170 0.72 -10.56 -6.76
CA ALA A 170 1.14 -10.15 -8.09
C ALA A 170 0.86 -8.66 -8.31
N VAL A 171 1.76 -7.98 -9.02
CA VAL A 171 1.60 -6.57 -9.40
C VAL A 171 1.71 -6.44 -10.91
N VAL A 172 0.73 -5.78 -11.52
CA VAL A 172 0.77 -5.36 -12.91
C VAL A 172 0.93 -3.86 -12.93
N VAL A 173 2.03 -3.37 -13.50
CA VAL A 173 2.29 -1.95 -13.69
C VAL A 173 2.06 -1.61 -15.15
N ILE A 174 1.20 -0.63 -15.41
CA ILE A 174 0.92 -0.06 -16.73
C ILE A 174 1.53 1.34 -16.74
N THR A 175 2.52 1.54 -17.59
CA THR A 175 3.24 2.81 -17.73
C THR A 175 3.76 2.95 -19.16
N HIS A 176 4.01 4.19 -19.56
CA HIS A 176 4.70 4.57 -20.78
C HIS A 176 6.22 4.68 -20.63
N TRP A 177 6.77 4.64 -19.41
CA TRP A 177 8.21 4.72 -19.13
C TRP A 177 8.74 3.45 -18.45
N GLU A 178 9.83 2.90 -18.96
CA GLU A 178 10.40 1.68 -18.40
C GLU A 178 11.10 1.93 -17.05
N GLU A 179 11.80 3.05 -16.94
CA GLU A 179 12.48 3.52 -15.73
C GLU A 179 11.55 3.73 -14.52
N GLU A 180 10.24 3.83 -14.73
CA GLU A 180 9.23 3.93 -13.68
C GLU A 180 8.88 2.59 -13.03
N VAL A 181 9.23 1.47 -13.66
CA VAL A 181 8.90 0.14 -13.14
C VAL A 181 9.76 -0.17 -11.91
N PRO A 182 9.17 -0.56 -10.76
CA PRO A 182 9.95 -0.84 -9.56
C PRO A 182 10.94 -2.00 -9.72
N TRP A 183 10.61 -3.01 -10.53
CA TRP A 183 11.41 -4.21 -10.75
C TRP A 183 12.18 -4.15 -12.07
N ASN A 184 13.32 -4.83 -12.14
CA ASN A 184 14.14 -4.91 -13.34
C ASN A 184 14.53 -6.37 -13.66
N ARG A 185 14.93 -6.62 -14.92
CA ARG A 185 15.23 -7.97 -15.39
C ARG A 185 16.49 -8.58 -14.78
N ASP A 186 17.48 -7.74 -14.47
CA ASP A 186 18.80 -8.19 -14.04
C ASP A 186 18.81 -8.65 -12.58
N GLU A 187 18.11 -7.92 -11.71
CA GLU A 187 18.03 -8.20 -10.27
C GLU A 187 16.85 -9.12 -9.92
N ASP A 188 15.73 -9.01 -10.63
CA ASP A 188 14.47 -9.71 -10.32
C ASP A 188 14.18 -10.85 -11.32
N ALA A 189 15.24 -11.49 -11.81
CA ALA A 189 15.18 -12.55 -12.81
C ALA A 189 14.25 -13.71 -12.38
N GLY A 190 13.24 -14.00 -13.21
CA GLY A 190 12.25 -15.07 -12.98
C GLY A 190 10.96 -14.63 -12.27
N VAL A 191 10.94 -13.44 -11.66
CA VAL A 191 9.74 -12.84 -11.03
C VAL A 191 9.17 -11.75 -11.92
N PHE A 192 10.03 -10.93 -12.54
CA PHE A 192 9.62 -9.86 -13.43
C PHE A 192 9.33 -10.36 -14.86
N ARG A 193 8.23 -9.89 -15.45
CA ARG A 193 7.89 -10.12 -16.86
C ARG A 193 7.44 -8.81 -17.50
N LYS A 194 7.94 -8.52 -18.70
CA LYS A 194 7.58 -7.34 -19.47
C LYS A 194 6.66 -7.71 -20.62
N PHE A 195 5.56 -6.97 -20.75
CA PHE A 195 4.60 -7.11 -21.83
C PHE A 195 4.52 -5.80 -22.59
N ARG A 196 4.76 -5.84 -23.90
CA ARG A 196 4.68 -4.67 -24.76
C ARG A 196 3.42 -4.73 -25.60
N LEU A 197 2.68 -3.63 -25.62
CA LEU A 197 1.49 -3.46 -26.45
C LEU A 197 1.82 -2.49 -27.60
N SER A 198 1.57 -2.90 -28.85
CA SER A 198 1.64 -2.00 -30.00
C SER A 198 0.76 -2.49 -31.16
N GLY A 199 0.19 -1.53 -31.91
CA GLY A 199 -0.64 -1.84 -33.08
C GLY A 199 -1.86 -2.74 -32.76
N GLY A 200 -2.41 -2.62 -31.55
CA GLY A 200 -3.54 -3.46 -31.09
C GLY A 200 -3.17 -4.91 -30.74
N ARG A 201 -1.88 -5.25 -30.64
CA ARG A 201 -1.38 -6.57 -30.24
C ARG A 201 -0.43 -6.46 -29.06
N GLY A 202 -0.36 -7.53 -28.27
CA GLY A 202 0.58 -7.66 -27.15
C GLY A 202 1.56 -8.81 -27.36
N TRP A 203 2.80 -8.63 -26.90
CA TRP A 203 3.79 -9.70 -26.86
C TRP A 203 4.60 -9.63 -25.57
N VAL A 204 5.09 -10.79 -25.13
CA VAL A 204 6.06 -10.89 -24.05
C VAL A 204 7.41 -10.45 -24.61
N GLU A 205 8.06 -9.53 -23.92
CA GLU A 205 9.44 -9.15 -24.21
C GLU A 205 10.33 -10.03 -23.32
N GLU A 206 10.97 -11.04 -23.93
CA GLU A 206 11.83 -12.02 -23.22
C GLU A 206 13.07 -11.38 -22.61
#